data_AF-A0A9E1VA75-F1
#
_entry.id   AF-A0A9E1VA75-F1
#
_cell.length_a   1.000
_cell.length_b   1.000
_cell.length_c   1.000
_cell.angle_alpha   90.00
_cell.angle_beta   90.00
_cell.angle_gamma   90.00
#
_symmetry.space_group_name_H-M   'P 1'
#
loop_
_entity.id
_entity.type
_entity.pdbx_description
1 polymer ?
#
loop_
_entity_poly.entity_id
_entity_poly.type
_entity_poly.pdbx_seq_one_letter_code
_entity_poly.pdbx_strand_id
1 'polypeptide(L)'
;MADQINLSSAVRTNLGGLQQTAKLGARTDERLGSGKAVNSPIDGAAEFFASRALSDRASGLSAAKDGVDQAISTVQAATNGLDAINSLAEQARGLATAAQNTSDPT
;
A
#
# COMPACT_ATOMS: atom_id res chain seq x y z
N MET A 1 -52.01 -30.68 -14.54
CA MET A 1 -52.55 -29.36 -14.90
C MET A 1 -51.80 -28.35 -14.07
N ALA A 2 -50.74 -27.76 -14.64
CA ALA A 2 -50.06 -26.64 -14.00
C ALA A 2 -51.01 -25.45 -14.14
N ASP A 3 -51.67 -25.08 -13.05
CA ASP A 3 -52.54 -23.91 -13.02
C ASP A 3 -51.68 -22.72 -13.44
N GLN A 4 -51.96 -22.20 -14.64
CA GLN A 4 -51.26 -21.07 -15.21
C GLN A 4 -51.53 -19.94 -14.23
N ILE A 5 -50.53 -19.61 -13.39
CA ILE A 5 -50.63 -18.51 -12.44
C ILE A 5 -50.83 -17.25 -13.27
N ASN A 6 -52.10 -16.91 -13.51
CA ASN A 6 -52.52 -15.72 -14.19
C ASN A 6 -52.31 -14.59 -13.19
N LEU A 7 -51.06 -14.18 -13.01
CA LEU A 7 -50.76 -12.94 -12.32
C LEU A 7 -51.48 -11.85 -13.10
N SER A 8 -52.52 -11.29 -12.47
CA SER A 8 -53.18 -10.10 -12.98
C SER A 8 -52.12 -9.03 -13.23
N SER A 9 -52.34 -8.16 -14.22
CA SER A 9 -51.38 -7.12 -14.60
C SER A 9 -50.87 -6.34 -13.38
N ALA A 10 -51.76 -6.06 -12.41
CA ALA A 10 -51.44 -5.40 -11.16
C ALA A 10 -50.48 -6.20 -10.24
N VAL A 11 -50.66 -7.52 -10.12
CA VAL A 11 -49.77 -8.37 -9.30
C VAL A 11 -48.38 -8.47 -9.93
N ARG A 12 -48.28 -8.50 -11.27
CA ARG A 12 -47.00 -8.48 -11.99
C ARG A 12 -46.24 -7.16 -11.80
N THR A 13 -46.95 -6.03 -11.85
CA THR A 13 -46.35 -4.71 -11.58
C THR A 13 -45.85 -4.62 -10.15
N ASN A 14 -46.64 -5.07 -9.18
CA ASN A 14 -46.22 -5.09 -7.77
C ASN A 14 -45.02 -6.03 -7.54
N LEU A 15 -45.03 -7.22 -8.15
CA LEU A 15 -43.91 -8.16 -8.08
C LEU A 15 -42.64 -7.59 -8.74
N GLY A 16 -42.76 -6.90 -9.88
CA GLY A 16 -41.65 -6.21 -10.53
C GLY A 16 -41.05 -5.11 -9.62
N GLY A 17 -41.91 -4.37 -8.92
CA GLY A 17 -41.49 -3.40 -7.90
C GLY A 17 -40.72 -4.06 -6.76
N LEU A 18 -41.26 -5.14 -6.18
CA LEU A 18 -40.60 -5.89 -5.10
C LEU A 18 -39.26 -6.50 -5.54
N GLN A 19 -39.17 -7.01 -6.77
CA GLN A 19 -37.92 -7.53 -7.33
C GLN A 19 -36.88 -6.41 -7.52
N GLN A 20 -37.30 -5.22 -7.94
CA GLN A 20 -36.42 -4.06 -8.05
C GLN A 20 -35.91 -3.62 -6.67
N THR A 21 -36.79 -3.58 -5.66
CA THR A 21 -36.40 -3.29 -4.27
C THR A 21 -35.43 -4.33 -3.72
N ALA A 22 -35.66 -5.62 -3.96
CA ALA A 22 -34.75 -6.68 -3.53
C ALA A 22 -33.35 -6.53 -4.15
N LYS A 23 -33.26 -6.17 -5.45
CA LYS A 23 -31.98 -5.87 -6.11
C LYS A 23 -31.27 -4.64 -5.50
N LEU A 24 -32.01 -3.59 -5.17
CA LEU A 24 -31.47 -2.39 -4.51
C LEU A 24 -30.96 -2.70 -3.10
N GLY A 25 -31.68 -3.56 -2.35
CA GLY A 25 -31.24 -4.06 -1.05
C GLY A 25 -29.93 -4.82 -1.16
N ALA A 26 -29.86 -5.83 -2.04
CA ALA A 26 -28.64 -6.63 -2.25
C ALA A 26 -27.42 -5.77 -2.61
N ARG A 27 -27.59 -4.76 -3.47
CA ARG A 27 -26.52 -3.82 -3.82
C ARG A 27 -26.08 -2.95 -2.64
N THR A 28 -27.00 -2.58 -1.77
CA THR A 28 -26.71 -1.81 -0.57
C THR A 28 -25.91 -2.66 0.42
N ASP A 29 -26.33 -3.91 0.64
CA ASP A 29 -25.62 -4.87 1.49
C ASP A 29 -24.20 -5.13 0.98
N GLU A 30 -24.02 -5.27 -0.34
CA GLU A 30 -22.70 -5.43 -0.97
C GLU A 30 -21.79 -4.21 -0.74
N ARG A 31 -22.33 -3.00 -0.91
CA ARG A 31 -21.60 -1.75 -0.65
C ARG A 31 -21.26 -1.55 0.82
N LEU A 32 -22.15 -1.93 1.73
CA LEU A 32 -21.88 -1.86 3.17
C LEU A 32 -20.84 -2.90 3.60
N GLY A 33 -20.90 -4.12 3.07
CA GLY A 33 -19.94 -5.18 3.37
C GLY A 33 -18.54 -4.91 2.82
N SER A 34 -18.45 -4.29 1.63
CA SER A 34 -17.17 -3.93 1.00
C SER A 34 -16.62 -2.57 1.42
N GLY A 35 -17.48 -1.66 1.88
CA GLY A 35 -17.15 -0.25 2.08
C GLY A 35 -16.87 0.53 0.79
N LYS A 36 -17.06 -0.06 -0.40
CA LYS A 36 -16.77 0.56 -1.69
C LYS A 36 -18.05 0.93 -2.40
N ALA A 37 -18.07 2.13 -2.99
CA ALA A 37 -19.18 2.56 -3.84
C ALA A 37 -19.24 1.79 -5.17
N VAL A 38 -18.10 1.34 -5.69
CA VAL A 38 -17.97 0.60 -6.95
C VAL A 38 -17.21 -0.69 -6.67
N ASN A 39 -17.91 -1.82 -6.74
CA ASN A 39 -17.33 -3.15 -6.48
C ASN A 39 -16.98 -3.89 -7.76
N SER A 40 -17.72 -3.62 -8.84
CA SER A 40 -17.56 -4.28 -10.12
C SER A 40 -17.44 -3.27 -11.28
N PRO A 41 -16.89 -3.68 -12.43
CA PRO A 41 -16.94 -2.87 -13.66
C PRO A 41 -18.36 -2.52 -14.11
N ILE A 42 -19.37 -3.30 -13.69
CA ILE A 42 -20.79 -3.08 -14.02
C ILE A 42 -21.37 -1.92 -13.19
N ASP A 43 -20.84 -1.65 -12.00
CA ASP A 43 -21.26 -0.52 -11.16
C ASP A 43 -20.76 0.84 -11.66
N GLY A 44 -19.70 0.85 -12.45
CA GLY A 44 -19.02 2.05 -12.97
C GLY A 44 -17.64 1.69 -13.52
N ALA A 45 -17.56 1.44 -14.84
CA ALA A 45 -16.32 0.96 -15.45
C ALA A 45 -15.18 1.98 -15.33
N ALA A 46 -15.46 3.26 -15.57
CA ALA A 46 -14.45 4.32 -15.52
C ALA A 46 -13.85 4.44 -14.10
N GLU A 47 -14.70 4.45 -13.08
CA GLU A 47 -14.33 4.56 -11.68
C GLU A 47 -13.58 3.31 -11.19
N PHE A 48 -14.02 2.12 -11.61
CA PHE A 48 -13.37 0.86 -11.26
C PHE A 48 -11.96 0.76 -11.85
N PHE A 49 -11.78 1.09 -13.14
CA PHE A 49 -10.47 1.01 -13.77
C PHE A 49 -9.54 2.15 -13.33
N ALA A 50 -10.06 3.36 -13.10
CA ALA A 50 -9.26 4.46 -12.56
C ALA A 50 -8.76 4.16 -11.13
N SER A 51 -9.64 3.66 -10.26
CA SER A 51 -9.26 3.26 -8.89
C SER A 51 -8.25 2.11 -8.90
N ARG A 52 -8.42 1.11 -9.79
CA ARG A 52 -7.45 0.02 -9.96
C ARG A 52 -6.08 0.54 -10.40
N ALA A 53 -6.02 1.40 -11.41
CA ALA A 53 -4.76 1.99 -11.86
C ALA A 53 -4.07 2.81 -10.75
N LEU A 54 -4.86 3.50 -9.92
CA LEU A 54 -4.33 4.24 -8.77
C LEU A 54 -3.82 3.31 -7.67
N SER A 55 -4.52 2.20 -7.39
CA SER A 55 -4.06 1.15 -6.46
C SER A 55 -2.75 0.52 -6.94
N ASP A 56 -2.65 0.15 -8.21
CA ASP A 56 -1.43 -0.43 -8.79
C ASP A 56 -0.25 0.57 -8.66
N ARG A 57 -0.50 1.86 -8.94
CA ARG A 57 0.50 2.92 -8.76
C ARG A 57 0.92 3.09 -7.30
N ALA A 58 -0.02 3.05 -6.36
CA ALA A 58 0.27 3.15 -4.94
C ALA A 58 1.11 1.97 -4.45
N SER A 59 0.80 0.75 -4.89
CA SER A 59 1.62 -0.45 -4.61
C SER A 59 3.04 -0.31 -5.18
N GLY A 60 3.18 0.18 -6.41
CA GLY A 60 4.50 0.45 -7.00
C GLY A 60 5.29 1.51 -6.22
N LEU A 61 4.63 2.57 -5.76
CA LEU A 61 5.26 3.59 -4.94
C LEU A 61 5.68 3.05 -3.56
N SER A 62 4.89 2.17 -2.95
CA SER A 62 5.25 1.51 -1.69
C SER A 62 6.52 0.67 -1.87
N ALA A 63 6.60 -0.13 -2.93
CA ALA A 63 7.80 -0.92 -3.21
C ALA A 63 9.03 -0.05 -3.48
N ALA A 64 8.86 1.05 -4.20
CA ALA A 64 9.95 2.02 -4.41
C ALA A 64 10.40 2.67 -3.09
N LYS A 65 9.45 3.00 -2.20
CA LYS A 65 9.74 3.55 -0.87
C LYS A 65 10.55 2.54 -0.03
N ASP A 66 10.18 1.26 -0.04
CA ASP A 66 10.92 0.24 0.70
C ASP A 66 12.38 0.12 0.23
N GLY A 67 12.60 0.21 -1.10
CA GLY A 67 13.95 0.26 -1.66
C GLY A 67 14.74 1.51 -1.24
N VAL A 68 14.08 2.66 -1.16
CA VAL A 68 14.68 3.90 -0.63
C VAL A 68 15.04 3.76 0.85
N ASP A 69 14.17 3.18 1.67
CA ASP A 69 14.42 2.97 3.09
C ASP A 69 15.62 2.03 3.32
N GLN A 70 15.75 0.98 2.50
CA GLN A 70 16.91 0.10 2.52
C GLN A 70 18.20 0.84 2.12
N ALA A 71 18.14 1.70 1.10
CA ALA A 71 19.28 2.52 0.69
C ALA A 71 19.69 3.51 1.80
N ILE A 72 18.73 4.15 2.47
CA ILE A 72 18.98 5.03 3.62
C ILE A 72 19.68 4.26 4.74
N SER A 73 19.18 3.07 5.09
CA SER A 73 19.81 2.23 6.13
C SER A 73 21.25 1.86 5.77
N THR A 74 21.50 1.54 4.50
CA THR A 74 22.85 1.23 3.99
C THR A 74 23.78 2.44 4.10
N VAL A 75 23.33 3.62 3.68
CA VAL A 75 24.10 4.86 3.79
C VAL A 75 24.38 5.20 5.25
N GLN A 76 23.40 5.03 6.13
CA GLN A 76 23.58 5.29 7.57
C GLN A 76 24.64 4.35 8.19
N ALA A 77 24.61 3.06 7.83
CA ALA A 77 25.64 2.11 8.27
C ALA A 77 27.03 2.48 7.72
N ALA A 78 27.11 2.92 6.46
CA ALA A 78 28.36 3.40 5.87
C ALA A 78 28.89 4.64 6.59
N THR A 79 28.03 5.62 6.91
CA THR A 79 28.41 6.81 7.68
C THR A 79 28.97 6.44 9.05
N ASN A 80 28.29 5.56 9.80
CA ASN A 80 28.79 5.10 11.10
C ASN A 80 30.14 4.38 10.98
N GLY A 81 30.33 3.60 9.91
CA GLY A 81 31.61 2.95 9.61
C GLY A 81 32.73 3.96 9.31
N LEU A 82 32.43 5.03 8.56
CA LEU A 82 33.39 6.10 8.28
C LEU A 82 33.77 6.89 9.54
N ASP A 83 32.81 7.15 10.44
CA ASP A 83 33.09 7.78 11.73
C ASP A 83 34.04 6.94 12.59
N ALA A 84 33.81 5.61 12.65
CA ALA A 84 34.70 4.70 13.33
C ALA A 84 36.12 4.68 12.73
N ILE A 85 36.24 4.75 11.39
CA ILE A 85 37.53 4.85 10.69
C ILE A 85 38.23 6.17 11.04
N ASN A 86 37.51 7.29 11.09
CA ASN A 86 38.07 8.58 11.48
C ASN A 86 38.61 8.54 12.92
N SER A 87 37.83 8.03 13.87
CA SER A 87 38.29 7.86 15.25
C SER A 87 39.50 6.93 15.37
N LEU A 88 39.57 5.87 14.56
CA LEU A 88 40.74 4.99 14.51
C LEU A 88 41.97 5.72 13.95
N ALA A 89 41.80 6.52 12.90
CA ALA A 89 42.87 7.30 12.31
C ALA A 89 43.42 8.36 13.28
N GLU A 90 42.57 8.98 14.08
CA GLU A 90 42.97 9.90 15.15
C GLU A 90 43.76 9.20 16.25
N GLN A 91 43.29 8.05 16.73
CA GLN A 91 44.02 7.22 17.71
C GLN A 91 45.38 6.77 17.17
N ALA A 92 45.45 6.34 15.92
CA ALA A 92 46.69 5.93 15.27
C ALA A 92 47.69 7.10 15.16
N ARG A 93 47.22 8.32 14.84
CA ARG A 93 48.07 9.52 14.87
C ARG A 93 48.58 9.82 16.27
N GLY A 94 47.73 9.76 17.29
CA GLY A 94 48.14 9.95 18.68
C GLY A 94 49.23 8.96 19.09
N LEU A 95 49.07 7.69 18.74
CA LEU A 95 50.07 6.66 19.00
C LEU A 95 51.37 6.89 18.22
N ALA A 96 51.28 7.29 16.95
CA ALA A 96 52.46 7.62 16.13
C ALA A 96 53.26 8.79 16.71
N THR A 97 52.59 9.86 17.16
CA THR A 97 53.23 11.00 17.84
C THR A 97 53.87 10.58 19.17
N ALA A 98 53.18 9.75 19.96
CA ALA A 98 53.75 9.21 21.21
C ALA A 98 55.01 8.36 20.95
N ALA A 99 54.98 7.50 19.92
CA ALA A 99 56.14 6.71 19.51
C ALA A 99 57.29 7.59 19.02
N GLN A 100 57.01 8.65 18.24
CA GLN A 100 58.01 9.60 17.77
C GLN A 100 58.71 10.30 18.95
N ASN A 101 57.95 10.76 19.94
CA ASN A 101 58.51 11.42 21.14
C ASN A 101 59.35 10.46 22.01
N THR A 102 58.99 9.19 22.09
CA THR A 102 59.81 8.17 22.77
C THR A 102 61.09 7.80 22.00
N SER A 103 61.08 7.97 20.67
CA SER A 103 62.19 7.62 19.79
C SER A 103 63.25 8.72 19.67
N ASP A 104 63.00 9.90 20.25
CA ASP A 104 63.95 11.00 20.36
C ASP A 104 64.51 11.06 21.81
N PRO A 105 65.49 10.21 22.16
CA PRO A 105 66.14 10.26 23.46
C PRO A 105 67.15 11.42 23.47
N THR A 106 66.75 12.55 24.04
CA THR A 106 67.71 13.42 24.75
C THR A 106 68.05 12.81 26.09
#